data_AF-A0A836TRS7-F1
#
_entry.id   AF-A0A836TRS7-F1
#
_cell.length_a   1.000
_cell.length_b   1.000
_cell.length_c   1.000
_cell.angle_alpha   90.00
_cell.angle_beta   90.00
_cell.angle_gamma   90.00
#
_symmetry.space_group_name_H-M   'P 1'
#
loop_
_entity.id
_entity.type
_entity.pdbx_description
1 polymer ?
#
loop_
_entity_poly.entity_id
_entity_poly.type
_entity_poly.pdbx_seq_one_letter_code
_entity_poly.pdbx_strand_id
1 'polypeptide(L)'
;MGQALMGIIIAVMIIVPFFVQDEQWVNLVSLILIWALFAIGFDLVFGVTGMLSFGHAALFGAGGYALTILTLSYGVGFIPGLFAAAIVGAVLAYLMGLFALRVSGLFF
;
A
#
# COMPACT_ATOMS: atom_id res chain seq x y z
N MET A 1 -8.34 27.40 -4.69
CA MET A 1 -9.40 26.90 -3.79
C MET A 1 -9.30 25.40 -3.53
N GLY A 2 -9.05 24.54 -4.54
CA GLY A 2 -8.97 23.09 -4.36
C GLY A 2 -7.84 22.59 -3.43
N GLN A 3 -6.65 23.19 -3.47
CA GLN A 3 -5.52 22.74 -2.64
C GLN A 3 -5.72 22.98 -1.14
N ALA A 4 -6.39 24.08 -0.76
CA ALA A 4 -6.73 24.36 0.64
C ALA A 4 -7.78 23.38 1.17
N LEU A 5 -8.79 23.05 0.36
CA LEU A 5 -9.80 22.06 0.70
C LEU A 5 -9.19 20.66 0.87
N MET A 6 -8.26 20.29 -0.01
CA MET A 6 -7.57 19.00 0.05
C MET A 6 -6.68 18.88 1.29
N GLY A 7 -5.97 19.94 1.65
CA GLY A 7 -5.22 19.99 2.90
C GLY A 7 -6.09 19.82 4.15
N ILE A 8 -7.29 20.43 4.16
CA ILE A 8 -8.26 20.28 5.25
C ILE A 8 -8.76 18.82 5.34
N ILE A 9 -9.09 18.19 4.21
CA ILE A 9 -9.57 16.80 4.18
C ILE A 9 -8.50 15.86 4.74
N ILE A 10 -7.24 15.99 4.31
CA ILE A 10 -6.13 15.17 4.81
C ILE A 10 -5.93 15.38 6.31
N ALA A 11 -5.94 16.63 6.78
CA ALA A 11 -5.81 16.93 8.20
C ALA A 11 -6.95 16.30 9.02
N VAL A 12 -8.19 16.37 8.55
CA VAL A 12 -9.33 15.72 9.20
C VAL A 12 -9.15 14.20 9.25
N MET A 13 -8.74 13.56 8.15
CA MET A 13 -8.54 12.10 8.13
C MET A 13 -7.43 11.63 9.08
N ILE A 14 -6.40 12.43 9.31
CA ILE A 14 -5.35 12.15 10.30
C ILE A 14 -5.88 12.34 11.72
N ILE A 15 -6.68 13.38 11.97
CA ILE A 15 -7.11 13.78 13.30
C ILE A 15 -8.29 12.94 13.82
N VAL A 16 -9.25 12.59 12.98
CA VAL A 16 -10.46 11.81 13.33
C VAL A 16 -10.18 10.53 14.16
N PRO A 17 -9.22 9.65 13.79
CA PRO A 17 -8.97 8.43 14.57
C PRO A 17 -8.41 8.68 15.98
N PHE A 18 -7.94 9.90 16.30
CA PHE A 18 -7.53 10.24 17.68
C PHE A 18 -8.71 10.59 18.58
N PHE A 19 -9.84 11.02 18.02
CA PHE A 19 -11.04 11.42 18.76
C PHE A 19 -12.15 10.38 18.72
N VAL A 20 -12.23 9.61 17.63
CA VAL A 20 -13.20 8.53 17.45
C VAL A 20 -12.48 7.21 17.66
N GLN A 21 -12.60 6.65 18.86
CA GLN A 21 -12.01 5.35 19.24
C GLN A 21 -12.92 4.16 18.91
N ASP A 22 -14.07 4.42 18.30
CA ASP A 22 -14.99 3.39 17.88
C ASP A 22 -14.34 2.57 16.76
N GLU A 23 -14.17 1.27 17.02
CA GLU A 23 -13.34 0.36 16.23
C GLU A 23 -13.79 0.32 14.76
N GLN A 24 -15.09 0.47 14.52
CA GLN A 24 -15.68 0.52 13.18
C GLN A 24 -15.16 1.72 12.37
N TRP A 25 -15.13 2.91 12.98
CA TRP A 25 -14.70 4.13 12.31
C TRP A 25 -13.19 4.15 12.08
N VAL A 26 -12.40 3.67 13.05
CA VAL A 26 -10.94 3.56 12.91
C VAL A 26 -10.57 2.60 11.77
N ASN A 27 -11.27 1.47 11.66
CA ASN A 27 -11.03 0.49 10.59
C ASN A 27 -11.39 1.08 9.21
N LEU A 28 -12.54 1.75 9.09
CA LEU A 28 -12.96 2.40 7.85
C LEU A 28 -11.98 3.49 7.41
N VAL A 29 -11.55 4.38 8.31
CA VAL A 29 -10.58 5.44 7.99
C VAL A 29 -9.24 4.82 7.59
N SER A 30 -8.78 3.79 8.30
CA SER A 30 -7.55 3.06 7.96
C SER A 30 -7.63 2.45 6.57
N LEU A 31 -8.75 1.82 6.22
CA LEU A 31 -8.98 1.24 4.89
C LEU A 31 -8.92 2.32 3.80
N ILE A 32 -9.59 3.46 4.00
CA ILE A 32 -9.56 4.55 3.02
C ILE A 32 -8.13 5.08 2.84
N LEU A 33 -7.37 5.27 3.93
CA LEU A 33 -6.00 5.74 3.88
C LEU A 33 -5.06 4.75 3.17
N ILE A 34 -5.23 3.45 3.42
CA ILE A 34 -4.47 2.37 2.76
C ILE A 34 -4.72 2.39 1.24
N TRP A 35 -5.97 2.50 0.82
CA TRP A 35 -6.32 2.59 -0.61
C TRP A 35 -5.90 3.93 -1.24
N ALA A 36 -5.98 5.03 -0.51
CA ALA A 36 -5.50 6.33 -0.98
C ALA A 36 -3.99 6.31 -1.21
N LEU A 37 -3.22 5.70 -0.30
CA LEU A 37 -1.78 5.54 -0.45
C LEU A 37 -1.44 4.69 -1.68
N PHE A 38 -2.19 3.59 -1.90
CA PHE A 38 -2.04 2.78 -3.10
C PHE A 38 -2.33 3.59 -4.38
N ALA A 39 -3.43 4.36 -4.40
CA ALA A 39 -3.81 5.18 -5.53
C ALA A 39 -2.76 6.26 -5.85
N ILE A 40 -2.20 6.92 -4.82
CA ILE A 40 -1.13 7.91 -4.99
C ILE A 40 0.14 7.25 -5.52
N GLY A 41 0.54 6.09 -4.96
CA GLY A 41 1.70 5.36 -5.45
C GLY A 41 1.53 4.93 -6.92
N PHE A 42 0.34 4.48 -7.28
CA PHE A 42 0.00 4.12 -8.64
C PHE A 42 -0.01 5.33 -9.58
N ASP A 43 -0.60 6.47 -9.18
CA ASP A 43 -0.61 7.71 -9.95
C ASP A 43 0.80 8.28 -10.15
N LEU A 44 1.69 8.15 -9.17
CA LEU A 44 3.10 8.52 -9.35
C LEU A 44 3.79 7.73 -10.45
N VAL A 45 3.47 6.45 -10.60
CA VAL A 45 4.06 5.62 -11.67
C VAL A 45 3.31 5.85 -12.97
N PHE A 46 2.01 5.59 -13.00
CA PHE A 46 1.20 5.66 -14.21
C PHE A 46 0.96 7.10 -14.68
N GLY A 47 0.57 7.99 -13.77
CA GLY A 47 0.28 9.39 -14.08
C GLY A 47 1.50 10.20 -14.50
N VAL A 48 2.68 9.93 -13.92
CA VAL A 48 3.92 10.67 -14.28
C VAL A 48 4.67 10.01 -15.44
N THR A 49 4.80 8.68 -15.45
CA THR A 49 5.63 7.99 -16.45
C THR A 49 4.83 7.42 -17.63
N GLY A 50 3.51 7.33 -17.52
CA GLY A 50 2.64 6.71 -18.51
C GLY A 50 2.66 5.17 -18.51
N MET A 51 3.43 4.55 -17.61
CA MET A 51 3.60 3.10 -17.54
C MET A 51 2.51 2.47 -16.66
N LEU A 52 1.58 1.73 -17.27
CA LEU A 52 0.45 1.09 -16.59
C LEU A 52 0.87 -0.18 -15.83
N SER A 53 1.52 -0.09 -14.67
CA SER A 53 2.04 -1.28 -13.97
C SER A 53 0.96 -2.18 -13.33
N PHE A 54 0.74 -3.40 -13.85
CA PHE A 54 -0.13 -4.39 -13.20
C PHE A 54 0.51 -5.09 -11.98
N GLY A 55 1.84 -5.04 -11.86
CA GLY A 55 2.58 -5.65 -10.75
C GLY A 55 2.38 -4.93 -9.40
N HIS A 56 2.01 -3.66 -9.41
CA HIS A 56 1.81 -2.86 -8.19
C HIS A 56 0.79 -3.48 -7.22
N ALA A 57 -0.35 -3.95 -7.75
CA ALA A 57 -1.38 -4.57 -6.94
C ALA A 57 -0.91 -5.89 -6.30
N ALA A 58 -0.11 -6.69 -7.02
CA ALA A 58 0.45 -7.93 -6.51
C ALA A 58 1.42 -7.69 -5.34
N LEU A 59 2.31 -6.69 -5.48
CA LEU A 59 3.27 -6.34 -4.42
C LEU A 59 2.57 -5.76 -3.18
N PHE A 60 1.60 -4.88 -3.40
CA PHE A 60 0.81 -4.28 -2.34
C PHE A 60 0.03 -5.34 -1.54
N GLY A 61 -0.69 -6.23 -2.24
CA GLY A 61 -1.44 -7.31 -1.62
C GLY A 61 -0.55 -8.29 -0.87
N ALA A 62 0.54 -8.73 -1.48
CA ALA A 62 1.43 -9.70 -0.86
C ALA A 62 2.15 -9.15 0.39
N GLY A 63 2.61 -7.89 0.35
CA GLY A 63 3.21 -7.24 1.50
C GLY A 63 2.22 -7.06 2.66
N GLY A 64 1.00 -6.58 2.37
CA GLY A 64 -0.06 -6.43 3.37
C GLY A 64 -0.47 -7.77 3.99
N TYR A 65 -0.62 -8.82 3.16
CA TYR A 65 -0.96 -10.16 3.64
C TYR A 65 0.17 -10.77 4.49
N ALA A 66 1.43 -10.63 4.06
CA ALA A 66 2.60 -11.08 4.81
C ALA A 66 2.71 -10.40 6.18
N LEU A 67 2.49 -9.08 6.23
CA LEU A 67 2.46 -8.36 7.52
C LEU A 67 1.34 -8.87 8.42
N THR A 68 0.14 -9.03 7.86
CA THR A 68 -1.06 -9.46 8.59
C THR A 68 -0.92 -10.86 9.15
N ILE A 69 -0.40 -11.83 8.38
CA ILE A 69 -0.20 -13.19 8.87
C ILE A 69 0.88 -13.26 9.96
N LEU A 70 1.95 -12.47 9.82
CA LEU A 70 3.02 -12.41 10.81
C LEU A 70 2.52 -11.82 12.13
N THR A 71 1.73 -10.76 12.09
CA THR A 71 1.23 -10.09 13.30
C THR A 71 0.04 -10.81 13.92
N LEU A 72 -0.96 -11.21 13.13
CA LEU A 72 -2.19 -11.81 13.65
C LEU A 72 -2.10 -13.31 13.89
N SER A 73 -1.35 -14.06 13.07
CA SER A 73 -1.28 -15.53 13.20
C SER A 73 -0.04 -15.99 13.98
N TYR A 74 1.10 -15.33 13.79
CA TYR A 74 2.36 -15.71 14.45
C TYR A 74 2.75 -14.83 15.64
N GLY A 75 1.98 -13.77 15.93
CA GLY A 75 2.22 -12.89 17.09
C GLY A 75 3.53 -12.10 17.00
N VAL A 76 4.12 -11.97 15.80
CA VAL A 76 5.33 -11.17 15.58
C VAL A 76 4.99 -9.70 15.82
N GLY A 77 5.82 -8.98 16.56
CA GLY A 77 5.63 -7.54 16.77
C GLY A 77 5.57 -6.77 15.44
N PHE A 78 4.86 -5.64 15.42
CA PHE A 78 4.62 -4.87 14.19
C PHE A 78 5.91 -4.51 13.44
N ILE A 79 6.92 -3.98 14.14
CA ILE A 79 8.19 -3.56 13.54
C ILE A 79 8.96 -4.74 12.88
N PRO A 80 9.24 -5.85 13.58
CA PRO A 80 9.88 -7.00 12.94
C PRO A 80 9.00 -7.64 11.85
N GLY A 81 7.68 -7.64 12.02
CA GLY A 81 6.73 -8.08 11.00
C GLY A 81 6.79 -7.23 9.73
N LEU A 82 6.97 -5.91 9.88
CA LEU A 82 7.10 -4.97 8.77
C LEU A 82 8.36 -5.24 7.94
N PHE A 83 9.50 -5.45 8.60
CA PHE A 83 10.74 -5.80 7.91
C PHE A 83 10.63 -7.15 7.19
N ALA A 84 10.05 -8.16 7.85
CA ALA A 84 9.82 -9.45 7.23
C ALA A 84 8.86 -9.37 6.02
N ALA A 85 7.77 -8.60 6.13
CA ALA A 85 6.86 -8.35 5.02
C ALA A 85 7.53 -7.60 3.85
N ALA A 86 8.41 -6.65 4.15
CA ALA A 86 9.21 -5.95 3.14
C ALA A 86 10.16 -6.91 2.40
N ILE A 87 10.78 -7.86 3.11
CA ILE A 87 11.60 -8.91 2.50
C ILE A 87 10.75 -9.80 1.59
N VAL A 88 9.56 -10.22 2.03
CA VAL A 88 8.63 -11.00 1.19
C VAL A 88 8.26 -10.24 -0.09
N GLY A 89 7.95 -8.95 0.04
CA GLY A 89 7.69 -8.07 -1.11
C GLY A 89 8.89 -7.95 -2.06
N ALA A 90 10.10 -7.80 -1.52
CA ALA A 90 11.33 -7.71 -2.31
C ALA A 90 11.62 -9.01 -3.08
N VAL A 91 11.40 -10.17 -2.44
CA VAL A 91 11.53 -11.48 -3.09
C VAL A 91 10.51 -11.62 -4.24
N LEU A 92 9.26 -11.24 -4.02
CA LEU A 92 8.25 -11.27 -5.07
C LEU A 92 8.58 -10.31 -6.22
N ALA A 93 9.00 -9.09 -5.92
CA ALA A 93 9.44 -8.12 -6.92
C ALA A 93 10.61 -8.64 -7.75
N TYR A 94 11.58 -9.30 -7.11
CA TYR A 94 12.70 -9.93 -7.78
C TYR A 94 12.28 -11.06 -8.72
N LEU A 95 11.39 -11.95 -8.25
CA LEU A 95 10.86 -13.04 -9.07
C LEU A 95 10.08 -12.50 -10.27
N MET A 96 9.18 -11.53 -10.06
CA MET A 96 8.42 -10.89 -11.12
C MET A 96 9.34 -10.17 -12.12
N GLY A 97 10.37 -9.47 -11.64
CA GLY A 97 11.38 -8.82 -12.49
C GLY A 97 12.16 -9.80 -13.35
N LEU A 98 12.50 -10.97 -12.81
CA LEU A 98 13.16 -12.06 -13.54
C LEU A 98 12.30 -12.55 -14.71
N PHE A 99 10.99 -12.65 -14.54
CA PHE A 99 10.07 -13.02 -15.62
C PHE A 99 9.85 -11.86 -16.60
N ALA A 100 9.69 -10.64 -16.11
CA ALA A 100 9.49 -9.45 -16.95
C ALA A 100 10.63 -9.24 -17.95
N LEU A 101 11.87 -9.57 -17.59
CA LEU A 101 13.04 -9.50 -18.49
C LEU A 101 13.01 -10.51 -19.65
N ARG A 102 12.19 -11.57 -19.57
CA ARG A 102 12.18 -12.67 -20.55
C ARG A 102 11.02 -12.63 -21.54
N VAL A 103 10.02 -11.80 -21.30
CA VAL A 103 8.88 -11.67 -22.19
C VAL A 103 9.13 -10.45 -23.10
N SER A 104 8.68 -10.49 -24.36
CA SER A 104 8.76 -9.38 -25.32
C SER A 104 7.34 -8.90 -25.70
N GLY A 105 7.06 -7.60 -25.58
CA GLY A 105 5.71 -7.03 -25.57
C GLY A 105 5.60 -5.72 -24.76
N LEU A 106 4.38 -5.20 -24.58
CA LEU A 106 4.11 -4.06 -23.69
C LEU A 106 4.31 -4.52 -22.22
N PHE A 107 5.49 -4.28 -21.64
CA PHE A 107 5.72 -4.50 -20.20
C PHE A 107 5.59 -3.22 -19.43
N PHE A 108 4.38 -2.99 -18.95
CA PHE A 108 4.07 -2.40 -17.67
C PHE A 108 2.65 -2.89 -17.35
#